data_AF-A0A2D4RWC1-F1
#
_entry.id   AF-A0A2D4RWC1-F1
#
_cell.length_a   1.000
_cell.length_b   1.000
_cell.length_c   1.000
_cell.angle_alpha   90.00
_cell.angle_beta   90.00
_cell.angle_gamma   90.00
#
_symmetry.space_group_name_H-M   'P 1'
#
loop_
_entity.id
_entity.type
_entity.pdbx_description
1 polymer ?
#
loop_
_entity_poly.entity_id
_entity_poly.type
_entity_poly.pdbx_seq_one_letter_code
_entity_poly.pdbx_strand_id
1 'polypeptide(L)'
;MAKKCIEFMDTSFRDGFQSVFGARVATKDFLPALEAAVDAGTTHFEAGGGARFQSLFFYCNESAFDMMDAFRKTVGPEANLQTLARGINVVALNQQPRDMIDLHAQMFKKHGITTIRNFDALNDLRNLRYSGERITAAGLHHQIVITIMDLPPGCEGAHRAEDYTKLLQDILDSDIPFDSISFKDSTGTAHPRKVYDTIKAARKIVPEDMMLHLHTHDTAGIGINQYMAAIEAGINRIDLAMSPVSGGTAQPDILTMWHAMKGTDYTLDIDPLKYVKAQEVFEDAMNDYFIPPESRMVSPLIPFSPMPGGALTANTMMMRDTGTLHLYPQVIKEMEEVIRLGGFGTSVTPVSQFYFQQAYLNATQGRWKKLNPQYGNMVLGYFGKTPVPPDPEIIKLASEQLNKPVFDGDPLDILEDGRPAAEKKLQEHGLPINDENVFIVSSCESKGIDFLQGKAKESIRRKTVEEAKTQKAKVAVPAPRPAAMGPRDYTITVDGKAYQVHVAEGGATPVVQTTSPAPTTQPAPTLAPSTANQVVEAPTPGNILRLEVKVGDQVSENQTLLVMEAMKMESEVKSPAAGKISELHVSTGDTVQAGEPLLTISN
;
A
#
# COMPACT_ATOMS: atom_id res chain seq x y z
N MET A 1 44.00 -12.78 -6.68
CA MET A 1 43.78 -11.42 -6.15
C MET A 1 42.78 -11.53 -5.00
N ALA A 2 42.86 -10.67 -3.98
CA ALA A 2 41.85 -10.67 -2.92
C ALA A 2 40.48 -10.30 -3.53
N LYS A 3 39.40 -11.02 -3.16
CA LYS A 3 38.06 -10.72 -3.65
C LYS A 3 37.58 -9.37 -3.12
N LYS A 4 36.80 -8.64 -3.91
CA LYS A 4 36.15 -7.40 -3.47
C LYS A 4 34.93 -7.74 -2.62
N CYS A 5 34.92 -7.26 -1.38
CA CYS A 5 33.77 -7.41 -0.49
C CYS A 5 32.66 -6.43 -0.90
N ILE A 6 31.43 -6.92 -0.96
CA ILE A 6 30.22 -6.13 -1.12
C ILE A 6 29.52 -6.08 0.23
N GLU A 7 29.19 -4.88 0.70
CA GLU A 7 28.43 -4.70 1.93
C GLU A 7 26.97 -5.10 1.70
N PHE A 8 26.30 -5.56 2.74
CA PHE A 8 24.85 -5.71 2.70
C PHE A 8 24.18 -5.11 3.93
N MET A 9 22.93 -4.70 3.74
CA MET A 9 22.01 -4.33 4.81
C MET A 9 21.01 -5.46 4.98
N ASP A 10 20.80 -5.91 6.21
CA ASP A 10 19.75 -6.87 6.52
C ASP A 10 18.39 -6.16 6.64
N THR A 11 17.48 -6.47 5.72
CA THR A 11 16.13 -5.92 5.66
C THR A 11 15.07 -6.85 6.26
N SER A 12 15.48 -8.00 6.81
CA SER A 12 14.59 -9.01 7.41
C SER A 12 13.60 -8.40 8.40
N PHE A 13 14.10 -7.53 9.28
CA PHE A 13 13.36 -7.00 10.42
C PHE A 13 12.55 -5.72 10.10
N ARG A 14 12.49 -5.32 8.82
CA ARG A 14 11.67 -4.21 8.34
C ARG A 14 10.99 -4.52 7.01
N ASP A 15 11.71 -4.50 5.90
CA ASP A 15 11.11 -4.70 4.58
C ASP A 15 10.67 -6.14 4.34
N GLY A 16 11.39 -7.12 4.89
CA GLY A 16 10.98 -8.53 4.88
C GLY A 16 9.62 -8.70 5.55
N PHE A 17 9.46 -8.17 6.77
CA PHE A 17 8.17 -8.15 7.47
C PHE A 17 7.09 -7.40 6.69
N GLN A 18 7.42 -6.25 6.11
CA GLN A 18 6.48 -5.47 5.31
C GLN A 18 5.99 -6.25 4.08
N SER A 19 6.89 -6.99 3.44
CA SER A 19 6.65 -7.72 2.20
C SER A 19 5.85 -8.99 2.39
N VAL A 20 6.13 -9.73 3.48
CA VAL A 20 5.53 -11.04 3.75
C VAL A 20 4.34 -10.96 4.70
N PHE A 21 4.45 -10.18 5.77
CA PHE A 21 3.45 -10.13 6.84
C PHE A 21 2.62 -8.83 6.84
N GLY A 22 2.79 -7.95 5.85
CA GLY A 22 2.19 -6.62 5.87
C GLY A 22 2.64 -5.77 7.05
N ALA A 23 3.89 -5.99 7.51
CA ALA A 23 4.55 -5.38 8.66
C ALA A 23 3.94 -5.74 10.04
N ARG A 24 3.01 -6.70 10.11
CA ARG A 24 2.31 -7.08 11.34
C ARG A 24 3.08 -8.13 12.15
N VAL A 25 4.24 -7.76 12.66
CA VAL A 25 5.09 -8.62 13.51
C VAL A 25 5.22 -8.00 14.90
N ALA A 26 5.01 -8.77 15.96
CA ALA A 26 5.18 -8.29 17.33
C ALA A 26 6.67 -8.12 17.65
N THR A 27 7.03 -7.08 18.40
CA THR A 27 8.43 -6.75 18.68
C THR A 27 9.15 -7.88 19.39
N LYS A 28 8.56 -8.40 20.47
CA LYS A 28 9.14 -9.48 21.29
C LYS A 28 9.43 -10.77 20.50
N ASP A 29 8.67 -11.03 19.43
CA ASP A 29 8.73 -12.30 18.71
C ASP A 29 9.99 -12.40 17.84
N PHE A 30 10.47 -11.28 17.28
CA PHE A 30 11.64 -11.31 16.40
C PHE A 30 12.98 -11.02 17.10
N LEU A 31 12.97 -10.57 18.36
CA LEU A 31 14.23 -10.25 19.08
C LEU A 31 15.22 -11.43 19.11
N PRO A 32 14.81 -12.69 19.34
CA PRO A 32 15.75 -13.82 19.29
C PRO A 32 16.42 -14.00 17.92
N ALA A 33 15.68 -13.73 16.83
CA ALA A 33 16.21 -13.79 15.48
C ALA A 33 17.17 -12.62 15.19
N LEU A 34 16.88 -11.44 15.75
CA LEU A 34 17.76 -10.29 15.67
C LEU A 34 19.08 -10.53 16.42
N GLU A 35 19.03 -11.13 17.62
CA GLU A 35 20.23 -11.55 18.37
C GLU A 35 21.06 -12.54 17.55
N ALA A 36 20.42 -13.54 16.93
CA ALA A 36 21.11 -14.51 16.09
C ALA A 36 21.77 -13.87 14.85
N ALA A 37 21.16 -12.84 14.26
CA ALA A 37 21.74 -12.08 13.16
C ALA A 37 22.98 -11.26 13.60
N VAL A 38 22.96 -10.70 14.82
CA VAL A 38 24.12 -10.03 15.43
C VAL A 38 25.25 -11.03 15.68
N ASP A 39 24.95 -12.20 16.26
CA ASP A 39 25.92 -13.28 16.50
C ASP A 39 26.54 -13.82 15.20
N ALA A 40 25.78 -13.77 14.10
CA ALA A 40 26.24 -14.09 12.75
C ALA A 40 27.22 -13.04 12.17
N GLY A 41 27.27 -11.85 12.76
CA GLY A 41 28.16 -10.74 12.38
C GLY A 41 27.48 -9.61 11.61
N THR A 42 26.15 -9.56 11.59
CA THR A 42 25.43 -8.47 10.92
C THR A 42 25.61 -7.16 11.68
N THR A 43 25.99 -6.10 10.96
CA THR A 43 26.24 -4.75 11.53
C THR A 43 25.34 -3.67 10.96
N HIS A 44 24.63 -3.97 9.86
CA HIS A 44 23.77 -3.05 9.14
C HIS A 44 22.36 -3.61 9.10
N PHE A 45 21.43 -2.93 9.77
CA PHE A 45 20.05 -3.37 9.88
C PHE A 45 19.12 -2.27 9.42
N GLU A 46 18.11 -2.66 8.66
CA GLU A 46 16.95 -1.82 8.49
C GLU A 46 15.96 -2.10 9.62
N ALA A 47 15.74 -1.10 10.47
CA ALA A 47 15.19 -1.27 11.81
C ALA A 47 13.85 -0.53 12.05
N GLY A 48 13.28 0.12 11.03
CA GLY A 48 12.03 0.83 11.18
C GLY A 48 11.66 1.75 10.02
N GLY A 49 10.77 2.70 10.29
CA GLY A 49 10.17 3.54 9.25
C GLY A 49 9.25 2.75 8.31
N GLY A 50 9.04 3.24 7.09
CA GLY A 50 8.14 2.62 6.12
C GLY A 50 6.74 2.40 6.71
N ALA A 51 6.10 1.27 6.36
CA ALA A 51 4.83 0.89 6.99
C ALA A 51 5.03 0.32 8.41
N ARG A 52 6.27 -0.05 8.79
CA ARG A 52 6.55 -0.66 10.09
C ARG A 52 6.19 0.28 11.25
N PHE A 53 6.48 1.57 11.10
CA PHE A 53 6.11 2.60 12.08
C PHE A 53 4.62 2.56 12.39
N GLN A 54 3.76 2.70 11.37
CA GLN A 54 2.31 2.75 11.54
C GLN A 54 1.73 1.38 11.94
N SER A 55 2.26 0.28 11.41
CA SER A 55 1.76 -1.07 11.67
C SER A 55 1.77 -1.44 13.15
N LEU A 56 2.74 -0.92 13.90
CA LEU A 56 2.87 -1.17 15.34
C LEU A 56 1.67 -0.61 16.10
N PHE A 57 1.32 0.64 15.82
CA PHE A 57 0.14 1.29 16.41
C PHE A 57 -1.17 0.70 15.90
N PHE A 58 -1.26 0.44 14.59
CA PHE A 58 -2.52 0.06 13.94
C PHE A 58 -2.91 -1.39 14.20
N TYR A 59 -1.91 -2.28 14.26
CA TYR A 59 -2.13 -3.72 14.15
C TYR A 59 -1.44 -4.54 15.23
N CYS A 60 -0.34 -4.07 15.82
CA CYS A 60 0.38 -4.80 16.87
C CYS A 60 0.04 -4.30 18.28
N ASN A 61 -0.63 -3.15 18.41
CA ASN A 61 -0.87 -2.49 19.69
C ASN A 61 0.45 -2.26 20.48
N GLU A 62 1.48 -1.81 19.77
CA GLU A 62 2.84 -1.57 20.29
C GLU A 62 3.30 -0.17 19.87
N SER A 63 4.19 0.44 20.66
CA SER A 63 4.84 1.71 20.28
C SER A 63 5.99 1.45 19.30
N ALA A 64 6.03 2.20 18.20
CA ALA A 64 7.17 2.19 17.29
C ALA A 64 8.46 2.71 17.91
N PHE A 65 8.35 3.61 18.89
CA PHE A 65 9.50 4.15 19.61
C PHE A 65 10.11 3.11 20.55
N ASP A 66 9.28 2.41 21.33
CA ASP A 66 9.73 1.33 22.20
C ASP A 66 10.37 0.19 21.38
N MET A 67 9.84 -0.09 20.19
CA MET A 67 10.42 -1.07 19.26
C MET A 67 11.80 -0.65 18.79
N MET A 68 12.01 0.62 18.41
CA MET A 68 13.33 1.13 18.01
C MET A 68 14.32 1.08 19.18
N ASP A 69 13.90 1.42 20.39
CA ASP A 69 14.73 1.34 21.59
C ASP A 69 15.12 -0.12 21.92
N ALA A 70 14.17 -1.05 21.81
CA ALA A 70 14.43 -2.48 21.97
C ALA A 70 15.41 -2.99 20.89
N PHE A 71 15.21 -2.60 19.63
CA PHE A 71 16.09 -2.96 18.52
C PHE A 71 17.52 -2.48 18.80
N ARG A 72 17.70 -1.19 19.11
CA ARG A 72 19.00 -0.59 19.44
C ARG A 72 19.66 -1.27 20.64
N LYS A 73 18.90 -1.57 21.68
CA LYS A 73 19.41 -2.29 22.85
C LYS A 73 19.93 -3.69 22.47
N THR A 74 19.24 -4.39 21.59
CA THR A 74 19.62 -5.74 21.15
C THR A 74 20.86 -5.73 20.26
N VAL A 75 20.96 -4.82 19.29
CA VAL A 75 22.11 -4.80 18.35
C VAL A 75 23.34 -4.07 18.87
N GLY A 76 23.19 -3.29 19.94
CA GLY A 76 24.26 -2.47 20.50
C GLY A 76 24.47 -1.13 19.80
N PRO A 77 25.35 -0.26 20.33
CA PRO A 77 25.49 1.12 19.89
C PRO A 77 26.20 1.29 18.53
N GLU A 78 27.06 0.35 18.15
CA GLU A 78 27.89 0.45 16.93
C GLU A 78 27.16 0.04 15.65
N ALA A 79 26.04 -0.68 15.77
CA ALA A 79 25.26 -1.11 14.61
C ALA A 79 24.68 0.09 13.85
N ASN A 80 24.74 0.07 12.52
CA ASN A 80 24.05 1.03 11.69
C ASN A 80 22.57 0.65 11.62
N LEU A 81 21.70 1.48 12.21
CA LEU A 81 20.26 1.32 12.10
C LEU A 81 19.72 2.29 11.06
N GLN A 82 19.15 1.74 10.00
CA GLN A 82 18.51 2.50 8.94
C GLN A 82 16.99 2.44 9.04
N THR A 83 16.32 3.55 8.78
CA THR A 83 14.87 3.58 8.54
C THR A 83 14.55 4.11 7.16
N LEU A 84 13.33 3.85 6.69
CA LEU A 84 12.82 4.35 5.42
C LEU A 84 11.85 5.52 5.65
N ALA A 85 12.13 6.67 5.05
CA ALA A 85 11.28 7.86 5.04
C ALA A 85 10.87 8.26 3.60
N ARG A 86 9.70 8.88 3.48
CA ARG A 86 9.00 9.19 2.24
C ARG A 86 8.98 10.70 1.96
N GLY A 87 10.14 11.36 1.91
CA GLY A 87 10.22 12.79 1.65
C GLY A 87 9.30 13.58 2.59
N ILE A 88 8.37 14.34 2.03
CA ILE A 88 7.39 15.15 2.76
C ILE A 88 6.35 14.35 3.55
N ASN A 89 6.16 13.05 3.26
CA ASN A 89 5.26 12.19 4.02
C ASN A 89 5.97 11.53 5.22
N VAL A 90 7.31 11.57 5.30
CA VAL A 90 8.12 10.85 6.30
C VAL A 90 7.67 9.39 6.48
N VAL A 91 7.02 9.04 7.58
CA VAL A 91 6.46 7.70 7.86
C VAL A 91 4.92 7.65 7.81
N ALA A 92 4.27 8.77 7.53
CA ALA A 92 2.83 8.91 7.44
C ALA A 92 2.27 8.51 6.05
N LEU A 93 0.94 8.40 5.95
CA LEU A 93 0.25 8.16 4.67
C LEU A 93 0.01 9.44 3.88
N ASN A 94 -0.17 10.56 4.59
CA ASN A 94 -0.37 11.89 4.04
C ASN A 94 0.90 12.74 4.21
N GLN A 95 0.98 13.82 3.43
CA GLN A 95 2.05 14.81 3.57
C GLN A 95 2.03 15.39 4.98
N GLN A 96 3.22 15.64 5.54
CA GLN A 96 3.36 16.15 6.89
C GLN A 96 3.79 17.62 6.84
N PRO A 97 3.25 18.47 7.72
CA PRO A 97 3.73 19.84 7.89
C PRO A 97 5.21 19.91 8.28
N ARG A 98 5.84 21.07 8.07
CA ARG A 98 7.29 21.26 8.27
C ARG A 98 7.75 20.99 9.70
N ASP A 99 6.96 21.38 10.69
CA ASP A 99 7.25 21.11 12.10
C ASP A 99 7.19 19.61 12.43
N MET A 100 6.32 18.85 11.76
CA MET A 100 6.23 17.39 11.91
C MET A 100 7.34 16.64 11.17
N ILE A 101 7.80 17.14 10.03
CA ILE A 101 8.97 16.59 9.32
C ILE A 101 10.24 16.78 10.15
N ASP A 102 10.40 17.94 10.80
CA ASP A 102 11.51 18.21 11.72
C ASP A 102 11.44 17.29 12.95
N LEU A 103 10.25 17.16 13.55
CA LEU A 103 10.02 16.29 14.70
C LEU A 103 10.32 14.81 14.39
N HIS A 104 10.02 14.34 13.17
CA HIS A 104 10.39 12.99 12.72
C HIS A 104 11.90 12.74 12.85
N ALA A 105 12.73 13.64 12.31
CA ALA A 105 14.18 13.48 12.36
C ALA A 105 14.71 13.48 13.80
N GLN A 106 14.19 14.39 14.64
CA GLN A 106 14.56 14.49 16.05
C GLN A 106 14.17 13.24 16.85
N MET A 107 12.96 12.73 16.66
CA MET A 107 12.49 11.52 17.34
C MET A 107 13.28 10.29 16.89
N PHE A 108 13.55 10.13 15.59
CA PHE A 108 14.30 8.97 15.12
C PHE A 108 15.75 9.02 15.62
N LYS A 109 16.37 10.21 15.70
CA LYS A 109 17.66 10.38 16.37
C LYS A 109 17.62 10.00 17.85
N LYS A 110 16.60 10.48 18.57
CA LYS A 110 16.39 10.18 20.00
C LYS A 110 16.30 8.68 20.26
N HIS A 111 15.61 7.94 19.40
CA HIS A 111 15.41 6.48 19.51
C HIS A 111 16.50 5.66 18.79
N GLY A 112 17.69 6.26 18.64
CA GLY A 112 18.91 5.53 18.27
C GLY A 112 19.03 5.16 16.80
N ILE A 113 18.28 5.78 15.88
CA ILE A 113 18.50 5.60 14.44
C ILE A 113 19.81 6.26 14.02
N THR A 114 20.51 5.62 13.07
CA THR A 114 21.78 6.11 12.50
C THR A 114 21.54 6.80 11.16
N THR A 115 20.77 6.14 10.29
CA THR A 115 20.60 6.50 8.89
C THR A 115 19.13 6.62 8.55
N ILE A 116 18.74 7.66 7.82
CA ILE A 116 17.41 7.74 7.21
C ILE A 116 17.59 7.67 5.69
N ARG A 117 17.08 6.58 5.10
CA ARG A 117 16.92 6.42 3.66
C ARG A 117 15.66 7.17 3.24
N ASN A 118 15.81 8.23 2.47
CA ASN A 118 14.76 9.19 2.17
C ASN A 118 14.47 9.22 0.67
N PHE A 119 13.23 8.92 0.29
CA PHE A 119 12.82 8.87 -1.11
C PHE A 119 11.54 9.68 -1.36
N ASP A 120 11.36 10.10 -2.61
CA ASP A 120 10.10 10.61 -3.11
C ASP A 120 9.58 9.69 -4.21
N ALA A 121 8.29 9.36 -4.18
CA ALA A 121 7.70 8.42 -5.12
C ALA A 121 7.61 8.98 -6.56
N LEU A 122 7.71 10.29 -6.73
CA LEU A 122 7.70 10.96 -8.02
C LEU A 122 9.12 11.35 -8.48
N ASN A 123 10.15 11.07 -7.67
CA ASN A 123 11.51 11.60 -7.83
C ASN A 123 11.55 13.14 -7.89
N ASP A 124 10.61 13.83 -7.24
CA ASP A 124 10.58 15.28 -7.16
C ASP A 124 11.52 15.77 -6.05
N LEU A 125 12.65 16.37 -6.43
CA LEU A 125 13.66 16.86 -5.48
C LEU A 125 13.13 17.90 -4.49
N ARG A 126 12.05 18.62 -4.85
CA ARG A 126 11.40 19.58 -3.95
C ARG A 126 10.87 18.89 -2.70
N ASN A 127 10.36 17.66 -2.86
CA ASN A 127 9.85 16.85 -1.75
C ASN A 127 10.96 16.25 -0.86
N LEU A 128 12.21 16.27 -1.32
CA LEU A 128 13.36 15.74 -0.58
C LEU A 128 14.16 16.82 0.14
N ARG A 129 14.05 18.06 -0.30
CA ARG A 129 14.86 19.18 0.21
C ARG A 129 14.69 19.38 1.71
N TYR A 130 13.49 19.71 2.16
CA TYR A 130 13.26 20.06 3.56
C TYR A 130 13.48 18.85 4.48
N SER A 131 13.01 17.66 4.07
CA SER A 131 13.23 16.43 4.85
C SER A 131 14.71 16.07 4.95
N GLY A 132 15.47 16.16 3.86
CA GLY A 132 16.92 15.94 3.84
C GLY A 132 17.68 16.90 4.78
N GLU A 133 17.36 18.19 4.71
CA GLU A 133 17.94 19.19 5.62
C GLU A 133 17.68 18.86 7.09
N ARG A 134 16.45 18.46 7.45
CA ARG A 134 16.10 18.12 8.83
C ARG A 134 16.79 16.84 9.32
N ILE A 135 16.95 15.84 8.45
CA ILE A 135 17.71 14.62 8.76
C ILE A 135 19.16 14.99 9.13
N THR A 136 19.84 15.77 8.28
CA THR A 136 21.21 16.21 8.56
C THR A 136 21.29 17.10 9.80
N ALA A 137 20.35 18.03 9.99
CA ALA A 137 20.32 18.91 11.15
C ALA A 137 20.15 18.16 12.49
N ALA A 138 19.43 17.03 12.49
CA ALA A 138 19.31 16.14 13.64
C ALA A 138 20.59 15.30 13.90
N GLY A 139 21.63 15.43 13.04
CA GLY A 139 22.86 14.65 13.13
C GLY A 139 22.68 13.18 12.74
N LEU A 140 21.75 12.91 11.82
CA LEU A 140 21.55 11.60 11.19
C LEU A 140 22.24 11.57 9.83
N HIS A 141 22.65 10.37 9.41
CA HIS A 141 23.13 10.17 8.06
C HIS A 141 21.94 10.19 7.09
N HIS A 142 21.93 11.12 6.13
CA HIS A 142 20.91 11.19 5.09
C HIS A 142 21.34 10.36 3.87
N GLN A 143 20.58 9.30 3.58
CA GLN A 143 20.73 8.56 2.33
C GLN A 143 19.64 8.98 1.36
N ILE A 144 20.00 9.78 0.36
CA ILE A 144 19.07 10.24 -0.67
C ILE A 144 18.80 9.11 -1.68
N VAL A 145 17.55 8.99 -2.13
CA VAL A 145 17.12 7.87 -2.97
C VAL A 145 16.71 8.36 -4.37
N ILE A 146 17.19 7.65 -5.38
CA ILE A 146 16.65 7.63 -6.74
C ILE A 146 15.80 6.36 -6.87
N THR A 147 14.48 6.50 -6.94
CA THR A 147 13.61 5.33 -7.18
C THR A 147 13.69 4.92 -8.65
N ILE A 148 13.89 3.62 -8.89
CA ILE A 148 14.02 3.06 -10.24
C ILE A 148 12.96 1.98 -10.47
N MET A 149 12.48 1.84 -11.69
CA MET A 149 11.61 0.74 -12.12
C MET A 149 11.67 0.58 -13.64
N ASP A 150 11.08 -0.50 -14.15
CA ASP A 150 10.66 -0.59 -15.55
C ASP A 150 9.18 -0.27 -15.69
N LEU A 151 8.84 0.36 -16.81
CA LEU A 151 7.45 0.61 -17.20
C LEU A 151 6.81 -0.64 -17.78
N PRO A 152 5.47 -0.76 -17.72
CA PRO A 152 4.75 -1.82 -18.43
C PRO A 152 5.09 -1.85 -19.93
N PRO A 153 4.98 -3.01 -20.60
CA PRO A 153 5.19 -3.10 -22.04
C PRO A 153 4.35 -2.09 -22.81
N GLY A 154 4.95 -1.39 -23.76
CA GLY A 154 4.28 -0.36 -24.57
C GLY A 154 4.21 1.03 -23.92
N CYS A 155 4.68 1.20 -22.69
CA CYS A 155 4.86 2.51 -22.05
C CYS A 155 6.29 3.01 -22.26
N GLU A 156 6.44 4.25 -22.75
CA GLU A 156 7.71 4.90 -23.03
C GLU A 156 7.71 6.35 -22.53
N GLY A 157 8.91 6.95 -22.38
CA GLY A 157 9.06 8.39 -22.09
C GLY A 157 9.61 8.73 -20.70
N ALA A 158 9.79 7.74 -19.82
CA ALA A 158 10.42 7.91 -18.51
C ALA A 158 11.19 6.63 -18.11
N HIS A 159 11.86 6.69 -16.96
CA HIS A 159 12.53 5.55 -16.30
C HIS A 159 13.66 4.91 -17.12
N ARG A 160 14.31 5.64 -18.01
CA ARG A 160 15.53 5.19 -18.68
C ARG A 160 16.76 5.44 -17.81
N ALA A 161 17.87 4.77 -18.10
CA ALA A 161 19.13 4.99 -17.40
C ALA A 161 19.60 6.46 -17.50
N GLU A 162 19.34 7.12 -18.63
CA GLU A 162 19.69 8.54 -18.82
C GLU A 162 18.84 9.46 -17.94
N ASP A 163 17.56 9.13 -17.71
CA ASP A 163 16.66 9.91 -16.85
C ASP A 163 17.17 9.90 -15.40
N TYR A 164 17.60 8.73 -14.91
CA TYR A 164 18.19 8.60 -13.57
C TYR A 164 19.56 9.25 -13.46
N THR A 165 20.37 9.20 -14.52
CA THR A 165 21.67 9.88 -14.55
C THR A 165 21.49 11.40 -14.49
N LYS A 166 20.48 11.92 -15.20
CA LYS A 166 20.11 13.34 -15.12
C LYS A 166 19.62 13.71 -13.72
N LEU A 167 18.72 12.93 -13.14
CA LEU A 167 18.24 13.16 -11.77
C LEU A 167 19.39 13.16 -10.76
N LEU A 168 20.37 12.26 -10.92
CA LEU A 168 21.56 12.26 -10.07
C LEU A 168 22.39 13.54 -10.25
N GLN A 169 22.54 14.04 -11.47
CA GLN A 169 23.18 15.33 -11.70
C GLN A 169 22.40 16.47 -11.01
N ASP A 170 21.07 16.47 -11.14
CA ASP A 170 20.21 17.46 -10.48
C ASP A 170 20.34 17.40 -8.94
N ILE A 171 20.53 16.20 -8.36
CA ILE A 171 20.84 16.02 -6.93
C ILE A 171 22.19 16.60 -6.57
N LEU A 172 23.24 16.32 -7.36
CA LEU A 172 24.61 16.83 -7.12
C LEU A 172 24.69 18.35 -7.25
N ASP A 173 23.89 18.94 -8.15
CA ASP A 173 23.79 20.38 -8.36
C ASP A 173 22.86 21.07 -7.34
N SER A 174 22.12 20.28 -6.55
CA SER A 174 21.28 20.78 -5.47
C SER A 174 22.08 21.08 -4.19
N ASP A 175 21.44 21.81 -3.29
CA ASP A 175 21.88 22.12 -1.93
C ASP A 175 21.32 21.15 -0.89
N ILE A 176 20.70 20.05 -1.31
CA ILE A 176 20.19 19.03 -0.38
C ILE A 176 21.41 18.34 0.25
N PRO A 177 21.60 18.42 1.58
CA PRO A 177 22.71 17.71 2.21
C PRO A 177 22.43 16.22 2.19
N PHE A 178 23.38 15.39 1.78
CA PHE A 178 23.29 13.93 1.85
C PHE A 178 24.67 13.32 2.02
N ASP A 179 24.70 12.12 2.59
CA ASP A 179 25.93 11.40 2.93
C ASP A 179 26.12 10.13 2.06
N SER A 180 25.04 9.57 1.52
CA SER A 180 25.09 8.47 0.55
C SER A 180 23.88 8.44 -0.38
N ILE A 181 23.98 7.63 -1.44
CA ILE A 181 22.97 7.56 -2.51
C ILE A 181 22.46 6.13 -2.62
N SER A 182 21.14 5.99 -2.68
CA SER A 182 20.49 4.71 -2.92
C SER A 182 19.69 4.71 -4.21
N PHE A 183 19.77 3.61 -4.95
CA PHE A 183 18.87 3.30 -6.05
C PHE A 183 17.85 2.29 -5.54
N LYS A 184 16.55 2.57 -5.71
CA LYS A 184 15.49 1.77 -5.09
C LYS A 184 14.49 1.25 -6.11
N ASP A 185 14.58 -0.04 -6.43
CA ASP A 185 13.55 -0.78 -7.16
C ASP A 185 12.62 -1.49 -6.17
N SER A 186 11.52 -0.83 -5.81
CA SER A 186 10.56 -1.42 -4.86
C SER A 186 9.72 -2.54 -5.48
N THR A 187 9.74 -2.66 -6.81
CA THR A 187 8.88 -3.57 -7.59
C THR A 187 9.61 -4.83 -8.06
N GLY A 188 10.93 -4.80 -8.10
CA GLY A 188 11.76 -5.86 -8.68
C GLY A 188 11.64 -5.95 -10.19
N THR A 189 11.21 -4.89 -10.89
CA THR A 189 10.97 -4.90 -12.34
C THR A 189 12.14 -4.34 -13.16
N ALA A 190 13.03 -3.55 -12.55
CA ALA A 190 14.06 -2.83 -13.30
C ALA A 190 14.98 -3.81 -14.03
N HIS A 191 15.03 -3.77 -15.36
CA HIS A 191 15.81 -4.75 -16.11
C HIS A 191 17.31 -4.70 -15.68
N PRO A 192 18.01 -5.85 -15.53
CA PRO A 192 19.39 -5.86 -15.03
C PRO A 192 20.37 -5.00 -15.84
N ARG A 193 20.19 -4.90 -17.17
CA ARG A 193 20.98 -3.97 -18.00
C ARG A 193 20.76 -2.51 -17.61
N LYS A 194 19.52 -2.11 -17.32
CA LYS A 194 19.20 -0.74 -16.89
C LYS A 194 19.84 -0.44 -15.55
N VAL A 195 19.81 -1.40 -14.62
CA VAL A 195 20.51 -1.31 -13.35
C VAL A 195 22.01 -1.11 -13.59
N TYR A 196 22.64 -1.95 -14.41
CA TYR A 196 24.06 -1.82 -14.76
C TYR A 196 24.37 -0.42 -15.31
N ASP A 197 23.65 0.00 -16.34
CA ASP A 197 23.91 1.25 -17.06
C ASP A 197 23.74 2.47 -16.15
N THR A 198 22.70 2.46 -15.30
CA THR A 198 22.42 3.52 -14.32
C THR A 198 23.54 3.61 -13.26
N ILE A 199 23.90 2.49 -12.63
CA ILE A 199 24.95 2.48 -11.61
C ILE A 199 26.32 2.82 -12.22
N LYS A 200 26.59 2.34 -13.44
CA LYS A 200 27.85 2.62 -14.13
C LYS A 200 27.98 4.09 -14.50
N ALA A 201 26.88 4.72 -14.91
CA ALA A 201 26.83 6.15 -15.16
C ALA A 201 27.01 6.94 -13.85
N ALA A 202 26.29 6.56 -12.80
CA ALA A 202 26.41 7.18 -11.47
C ALA A 202 27.84 7.16 -10.96
N ARG A 203 28.52 6.00 -11.04
CA ARG A 203 29.90 5.84 -10.56
C ARG A 203 30.91 6.72 -11.29
N LYS A 204 30.60 7.20 -12.51
CA LYS A 204 31.49 8.12 -13.25
C LYS A 204 31.38 9.58 -12.78
N ILE A 205 30.27 9.95 -12.14
CA ILE A 205 29.97 11.35 -11.81
C ILE A 205 30.02 11.65 -10.31
N VAL A 206 29.77 10.65 -9.46
CA VAL A 206 29.90 10.81 -8.00
C VAL A 206 31.37 10.71 -7.55
N PRO A 207 31.73 11.29 -6.40
CA PRO A 207 33.04 11.06 -5.77
C PRO A 207 33.37 9.56 -5.64
N GLU A 208 34.65 9.21 -5.70
CA GLU A 208 35.09 7.81 -5.69
C GLU A 208 34.67 7.07 -4.41
N ASP A 209 34.70 7.77 -3.28
CA ASP A 209 34.33 7.29 -1.95
C ASP A 209 32.83 7.37 -1.64
N MET A 210 32.01 7.92 -2.55
CA MET A 210 30.56 8.00 -2.38
C MET A 210 29.96 6.60 -2.28
N MET A 211 29.29 6.32 -1.17
CA MET A 211 28.56 5.08 -0.95
C MET A 211 27.33 5.02 -1.88
N LEU A 212 27.32 4.06 -2.80
CA LEU A 212 26.16 3.72 -3.62
C LEU A 212 25.52 2.42 -3.14
N HIS A 213 24.21 2.45 -2.94
CA HIS A 213 23.43 1.34 -2.39
C HIS A 213 22.29 0.95 -3.34
N LEU A 214 22.19 -0.31 -3.78
CA LEU A 214 21.02 -0.81 -4.50
C LEU A 214 20.05 -1.56 -3.57
N HIS A 215 18.79 -1.17 -3.62
CA HIS A 215 17.66 -1.91 -3.07
C HIS A 215 16.83 -2.51 -4.21
N THR A 216 16.53 -3.81 -4.14
CA THR A 216 15.53 -4.43 -5.03
C THR A 216 14.70 -5.51 -4.33
N HIS A 217 13.59 -5.89 -4.97
CA HIS A 217 12.76 -7.04 -4.58
C HIS A 217 12.91 -8.18 -5.60
N ASP A 218 12.70 -9.41 -5.16
CA ASP A 218 12.81 -10.61 -6.00
C ASP A 218 11.46 -11.03 -6.63
N THR A 219 10.53 -10.09 -6.74
CA THR A 219 9.12 -10.40 -7.07
C THR A 219 8.95 -10.88 -8.49
N ALA A 220 9.73 -10.33 -9.43
CA ALA A 220 9.80 -10.83 -10.79
C ALA A 220 10.82 -11.97 -10.97
N GLY A 221 11.49 -12.42 -9.90
CA GLY A 221 12.47 -13.50 -9.91
C GLY A 221 13.80 -13.14 -10.58
N ILE A 222 14.14 -11.85 -10.63
CA ILE A 222 15.37 -11.34 -11.27
C ILE A 222 16.25 -10.53 -10.30
N GLY A 223 15.96 -10.54 -9.00
CA GLY A 223 16.64 -9.71 -8.00
C GLY A 223 18.13 -10.01 -7.87
N ILE A 224 18.50 -11.29 -7.89
CA ILE A 224 19.92 -11.71 -7.90
C ILE A 224 20.64 -11.16 -9.15
N ASN A 225 20.01 -11.22 -10.33
CA ASN A 225 20.60 -10.68 -11.56
C ASN A 225 20.76 -9.16 -11.53
N GLN A 226 19.80 -8.43 -10.94
CA GLN A 226 19.90 -7.00 -10.72
C GLN A 226 21.07 -6.66 -9.78
N TYR A 227 21.25 -7.41 -8.69
CA TYR A 227 22.39 -7.20 -7.79
C TYR A 227 23.73 -7.51 -8.45
N MET A 228 23.84 -8.62 -9.18
CA MET A 228 25.08 -8.92 -9.93
C MET A 228 25.40 -7.82 -10.95
N ALA A 229 24.41 -7.32 -11.66
CA ALA A 229 24.58 -6.19 -12.58
C ALA A 229 25.06 -4.91 -11.87
N ALA A 230 24.50 -4.58 -10.71
CA ALA A 230 24.95 -3.43 -9.92
C ALA A 230 26.38 -3.60 -9.38
N ILE A 231 26.72 -4.79 -8.93
CA ILE A 231 28.06 -5.14 -8.43
C ILE A 231 29.10 -4.97 -9.52
N GLU A 232 28.86 -5.51 -10.71
CA GLU A 232 29.74 -5.34 -11.88
C GLU A 232 29.85 -3.88 -12.32
N ALA A 233 28.80 -3.08 -12.09
CA ALA A 233 28.78 -1.65 -12.38
C ALA A 233 29.53 -0.80 -11.32
N GLY A 234 29.79 -1.36 -10.14
CA GLY A 234 30.53 -0.71 -9.06
C GLY A 234 29.68 -0.20 -7.90
N ILE A 235 28.57 -0.86 -7.57
CA ILE A 235 27.83 -0.63 -6.31
C ILE A 235 28.71 -0.97 -5.08
N ASN A 236 28.44 -0.35 -3.94
CA ASN A 236 29.12 -0.67 -2.68
C ASN A 236 28.29 -1.61 -1.80
N ARG A 237 26.98 -1.35 -1.72
CA ARG A 237 26.06 -2.05 -0.81
C ARG A 237 24.79 -2.53 -1.52
N ILE A 238 24.25 -3.65 -1.06
CA ILE A 238 22.96 -4.21 -1.50
C ILE A 238 22.06 -4.55 -0.31
N ASP A 239 20.74 -4.56 -0.48
CA ASP A 239 19.81 -5.00 0.56
C ASP A 239 19.52 -6.51 0.44
N LEU A 240 19.61 -7.27 1.53
CA LEU A 240 19.32 -8.70 1.54
C LEU A 240 18.43 -9.05 2.74
N ALA A 241 17.72 -10.17 2.64
CA ALA A 241 16.89 -10.67 3.74
C ALA A 241 17.20 -12.15 4.04
N MET A 242 16.81 -12.61 5.21
CA MET A 242 16.85 -14.02 5.60
C MET A 242 15.49 -14.68 5.39
N SER A 243 15.49 -15.97 5.06
CA SER A 243 14.29 -16.82 5.26
C SER A 243 13.84 -16.70 6.72
N PRO A 244 12.53 -16.54 7.04
CA PRO A 244 11.36 -16.79 6.20
C PRO A 244 10.87 -15.64 5.33
N VAL A 245 11.56 -14.49 5.31
CA VAL A 245 11.10 -13.25 4.67
C VAL A 245 12.03 -12.75 3.57
N SER A 246 12.68 -13.69 2.87
CA SER A 246 13.45 -13.45 1.66
C SER A 246 12.78 -14.11 0.44
N GLY A 247 13.15 -13.66 -0.76
CA GLY A 247 12.58 -14.11 -2.04
C GLY A 247 11.14 -13.64 -2.26
N GLY A 248 10.61 -13.90 -3.46
CA GLY A 248 9.23 -13.52 -3.82
C GLY A 248 8.99 -12.02 -3.64
N THR A 249 8.03 -11.63 -2.81
CA THR A 249 7.73 -10.22 -2.57
C THR A 249 8.78 -9.48 -1.77
N ALA A 250 9.82 -10.14 -1.24
CA ALA A 250 10.88 -9.53 -0.44
C ALA A 250 12.21 -9.45 -1.19
N GLN A 251 13.29 -9.07 -0.48
CA GLN A 251 14.64 -8.99 -1.03
C GLN A 251 15.20 -10.40 -1.31
N PRO A 252 16.16 -10.54 -2.24
CA PRO A 252 16.95 -11.76 -2.37
C PRO A 252 17.60 -12.20 -1.06
N ASP A 253 17.77 -13.52 -0.92
CA ASP A 253 18.27 -14.15 0.30
C ASP A 253 19.79 -13.99 0.49
N ILE A 254 20.23 -13.77 1.75
CA ILE A 254 21.66 -13.57 2.08
C ILE A 254 22.53 -14.75 1.61
N LEU A 255 22.16 -15.99 1.96
CA LEU A 255 22.93 -17.19 1.62
C LEU A 255 22.88 -17.46 0.11
N THR A 256 21.74 -17.17 -0.53
CA THR A 256 21.58 -17.29 -1.97
C THR A 256 22.47 -16.30 -2.72
N MET A 257 22.53 -15.05 -2.28
CA MET A 257 23.40 -14.04 -2.89
C MET A 257 24.89 -14.38 -2.68
N TRP A 258 25.27 -14.81 -1.48
CA TRP A 258 26.62 -15.32 -1.23
C TRP A 258 26.97 -16.49 -2.17
N HIS A 259 26.02 -17.40 -2.41
CA HIS A 259 26.20 -18.50 -3.35
C HIS A 259 26.34 -18.01 -4.79
N ALA A 260 25.53 -17.03 -5.21
CA ALA A 260 25.55 -16.47 -6.57
C ALA A 260 26.89 -15.82 -6.94
N MET A 261 27.65 -15.33 -5.96
CA MET A 261 28.99 -14.74 -6.18
C MET A 261 30.10 -15.78 -6.38
N LYS A 262 29.83 -17.09 -6.26
CA LYS A 262 30.85 -18.14 -6.46
C LYS A 262 31.44 -18.07 -7.87
N GLY A 263 32.77 -18.19 -7.95
CA GLY A 263 33.50 -18.08 -9.22
C GLY A 263 33.70 -16.65 -9.73
N THR A 264 33.18 -15.63 -9.04
CA THR A 264 33.41 -14.21 -9.36
C THR A 264 34.51 -13.59 -8.50
N ASP A 265 34.91 -12.36 -8.84
CA ASP A 265 35.85 -11.53 -8.08
C ASP A 265 35.22 -10.88 -6.83
N TYR A 266 33.93 -11.13 -6.57
CA TYR A 266 33.18 -10.55 -5.46
C TYR A 266 32.84 -11.58 -4.38
N THR A 267 32.56 -11.09 -3.18
CA THR A 267 32.07 -11.91 -2.05
C THR A 267 31.25 -11.07 -1.08
N LEU A 268 30.39 -11.73 -0.30
CA LEU A 268 29.95 -11.23 1.00
C LEU A 268 30.93 -11.76 2.05
N ASP A 269 31.42 -10.91 2.95
CA ASP A 269 32.32 -11.31 4.03
C ASP A 269 31.51 -11.84 5.23
N ILE A 270 31.03 -13.07 5.08
CA ILE A 270 30.17 -13.75 6.07
C ILE A 270 30.65 -15.17 6.33
N ASP A 271 30.30 -15.69 7.52
CA ASP A 271 30.31 -17.13 7.80
C ASP A 271 28.94 -17.72 7.45
N PRO A 272 28.78 -18.44 6.32
CA PRO A 272 27.48 -18.93 5.89
C PRO A 272 26.84 -19.89 6.89
N LEU A 273 27.61 -20.62 7.71
CA LEU A 273 27.04 -21.55 8.70
C LEU A 273 26.39 -20.81 9.87
N LYS A 274 26.89 -19.62 10.22
CA LYS A 274 26.22 -18.78 11.22
C LYS A 274 24.90 -18.22 10.70
N TYR A 275 24.83 -17.86 9.43
CA TYR A 275 23.58 -17.39 8.82
C TYR A 275 22.56 -18.51 8.62
N VAL A 276 22.99 -19.76 8.36
CA VAL A 276 22.09 -20.93 8.43
C VAL A 276 21.44 -21.01 9.81
N LYS A 277 22.23 -20.92 10.88
CA LYS A 277 21.71 -20.95 12.26
C LYS A 277 20.81 -19.75 12.58
N ALA A 278 21.15 -18.55 12.10
CA ALA A 278 20.30 -17.37 12.27
C ALA A 278 18.94 -17.53 11.57
N GLN A 279 18.93 -18.12 10.37
CA GLN A 279 17.72 -18.47 9.65
C GLN A 279 16.88 -19.52 10.38
N GLU A 280 17.48 -20.55 10.97
CA GLU A 280 16.76 -21.54 11.79
C GLU A 280 16.02 -20.86 12.96
N VAL A 281 16.72 -20.00 13.72
CA VAL A 281 16.11 -19.24 14.82
C VAL A 281 15.00 -18.32 14.31
N PHE A 282 15.18 -17.72 13.14
CA PHE A 282 14.21 -16.81 12.56
C PHE A 282 12.95 -17.52 12.07
N GLU A 283 13.11 -18.69 11.45
CA GLU A 283 11.99 -19.55 11.04
C GLU A 283 11.19 -20.03 12.26
N ASP A 284 11.86 -20.43 13.34
CA ASP A 284 11.22 -20.80 14.59
C ASP A 284 10.44 -19.62 15.21
N ALA A 285 11.06 -18.44 15.26
CA ALA A 285 10.44 -17.21 15.78
C ALA A 285 9.16 -16.83 15.02
N MET A 286 9.16 -17.02 13.70
CA MET A 286 8.03 -16.67 12.84
C MET A 286 7.06 -17.84 12.57
N ASN A 287 7.26 -19.00 13.21
CA ASN A 287 6.52 -20.22 12.86
C ASN A 287 5.00 -20.09 13.04
N ASP A 288 4.51 -19.29 14.00
CA ASP A 288 3.06 -19.07 14.18
C ASP A 288 2.46 -18.02 13.22
N TYR A 289 3.27 -17.30 12.46
CA TYR A 289 2.77 -16.28 11.53
C TYR A 289 2.20 -16.90 10.26
N PHE A 290 1.07 -16.38 9.80
CA PHE A 290 0.51 -16.74 8.51
C PHE A 290 1.32 -16.10 7.38
N ILE A 291 1.84 -16.93 6.49
CA ILE A 291 2.59 -16.50 5.30
C ILE A 291 1.66 -16.63 4.08
N PRO A 292 1.25 -15.52 3.45
CA PRO A 292 0.48 -15.56 2.22
C PRO A 292 1.28 -16.28 1.13
N PRO A 293 0.72 -17.27 0.42
CA PRO A 293 1.47 -18.04 -0.57
C PRO A 293 2.16 -17.17 -1.63
N GLU A 294 1.47 -16.14 -2.13
CA GLU A 294 1.99 -15.23 -3.14
C GLU A 294 3.21 -14.41 -2.66
N SER A 295 3.39 -14.23 -1.36
CA SER A 295 4.52 -13.46 -0.82
C SER A 295 5.87 -14.18 -1.02
N ARG A 296 5.85 -15.50 -1.23
CA ARG A 296 7.05 -16.32 -1.43
C ARG A 296 7.21 -16.83 -2.85
N MET A 297 6.35 -16.38 -3.76
CA MET A 297 6.36 -16.85 -5.15
C MET A 297 6.86 -15.75 -6.07
N VAL A 298 7.58 -16.16 -7.12
CA VAL A 298 7.82 -15.30 -8.28
C VAL A 298 6.48 -15.02 -8.95
N SER A 299 6.25 -13.76 -9.30
CA SER A 299 5.09 -13.29 -10.05
C SER A 299 5.52 -12.77 -11.42
N PRO A 300 5.41 -13.61 -12.47
CA PRO A 300 5.80 -13.24 -13.85
C PRO A 300 4.99 -12.08 -14.45
N LEU A 301 3.85 -11.72 -13.83
CA LEU A 301 2.99 -10.64 -14.29
C LEU A 301 3.39 -9.27 -13.74
N ILE A 302 4.29 -9.20 -12.75
CA ILE A 302 4.67 -7.93 -12.12
C ILE A 302 5.31 -6.92 -13.09
N PRO A 303 6.11 -7.33 -14.11
CA PRO A 303 6.58 -6.40 -15.13
C PRO A 303 5.47 -5.70 -15.93
N PHE A 304 4.25 -6.26 -15.98
CA PHE A 304 3.10 -5.68 -16.68
C PHE A 304 2.30 -4.72 -15.79
N SER A 305 2.49 -4.80 -14.48
CA SER A 305 1.83 -3.96 -13.49
C SER A 305 2.78 -3.75 -12.31
N PRO A 306 3.80 -2.89 -12.45
CA PRO A 306 4.80 -2.67 -11.42
C PRO A 306 4.12 -2.36 -10.09
N MET A 307 4.14 -3.33 -9.17
CA MET A 307 3.54 -3.21 -7.84
C MET A 307 4.57 -3.69 -6.83
N PRO A 308 4.88 -2.89 -5.79
CA PRO A 308 5.80 -3.32 -4.75
C PRO A 308 5.35 -4.59 -4.08
N GLY A 309 6.30 -5.41 -3.66
CA GLY A 309 5.99 -6.68 -3.01
C GLY A 309 5.06 -6.54 -1.80
N GLY A 310 5.35 -5.61 -0.88
CA GLY A 310 4.47 -5.35 0.26
C GLY A 310 3.08 -4.80 -0.12
N ALA A 311 2.98 -4.06 -1.22
CA ALA A 311 1.69 -3.60 -1.74
C ALA A 311 0.89 -4.77 -2.33
N LEU A 312 1.55 -5.68 -3.06
CA LEU A 312 0.95 -6.89 -3.61
C LEU A 312 0.31 -7.72 -2.50
N THR A 313 1.11 -8.10 -1.50
CA THR A 313 0.64 -8.94 -0.38
C THR A 313 -0.48 -8.26 0.39
N ALA A 314 -0.34 -6.98 0.73
CA ALA A 314 -1.38 -6.26 1.45
C ALA A 314 -2.70 -6.23 0.66
N ASN A 315 -2.64 -5.89 -0.62
CA ASN A 315 -3.83 -5.75 -1.46
C ASN A 315 -4.53 -7.09 -1.70
N THR A 316 -3.81 -8.17 -2.00
CA THR A 316 -4.41 -9.50 -2.18
C THR A 316 -5.07 -9.99 -0.88
N MET A 317 -4.48 -9.71 0.28
CA MET A 317 -5.07 -10.04 1.57
C MET A 317 -6.35 -9.24 1.84
N MET A 318 -6.36 -7.94 1.53
CA MET A 318 -7.58 -7.13 1.64
C MET A 318 -8.67 -7.65 0.70
N MET A 319 -8.31 -8.04 -0.54
CA MET A 319 -9.26 -8.61 -1.48
C MET A 319 -9.80 -9.97 -1.04
N ARG A 320 -9.03 -10.76 -0.27
CA ARG A 320 -9.55 -11.97 0.39
C ARG A 320 -10.56 -11.63 1.46
N ASP A 321 -10.24 -10.66 2.32
CA ASP A 321 -11.12 -10.24 3.41
C ASP A 321 -12.47 -9.73 2.88
N THR A 322 -12.49 -9.07 1.71
CA THR A 322 -13.72 -8.57 1.06
C THR A 322 -14.35 -9.54 0.04
N GLY A 323 -13.76 -10.72 -0.19
CA GLY A 323 -14.27 -11.70 -1.16
C GLY A 323 -14.06 -11.34 -2.64
N THR A 324 -13.23 -10.33 -2.93
CA THR A 324 -13.03 -9.78 -4.28
C THR A 324 -11.74 -10.25 -4.97
N LEU A 325 -10.98 -11.18 -4.38
CA LEU A 325 -9.71 -11.68 -4.95
C LEU A 325 -9.84 -12.20 -6.40
N HIS A 326 -10.99 -12.75 -6.76
CA HIS A 326 -11.28 -13.21 -8.13
C HIS A 326 -11.20 -12.09 -9.18
N LEU A 327 -11.30 -10.82 -8.78
CA LEU A 327 -11.15 -9.65 -9.66
C LEU A 327 -9.70 -9.22 -9.87
N TYR A 328 -8.74 -9.78 -9.12
CA TYR A 328 -7.34 -9.38 -9.17
C TYR A 328 -6.74 -9.35 -10.60
N PRO A 329 -6.98 -10.34 -11.48
CA PRO A 329 -6.49 -10.27 -12.86
C PRO A 329 -7.00 -9.04 -13.63
N GLN A 330 -8.25 -8.63 -13.40
CA GLN A 330 -8.82 -7.44 -14.02
C GLN A 330 -8.22 -6.17 -13.43
N VAL A 331 -8.00 -6.11 -12.11
CA VAL A 331 -7.33 -4.97 -11.46
C VAL A 331 -5.93 -4.76 -12.03
N ILE A 332 -5.17 -5.83 -12.19
CA ILE A 332 -3.82 -5.78 -12.75
C ILE A 332 -3.82 -5.25 -14.18
N LYS A 333 -4.80 -5.65 -15.01
CA LYS A 333 -4.97 -5.12 -16.36
C LYS A 333 -5.31 -3.62 -16.37
N GLU A 334 -6.15 -3.16 -15.44
CA GLU A 334 -6.46 -1.73 -15.31
C GLU A 334 -5.28 -0.92 -14.77
N MET A 335 -4.38 -1.54 -13.99
CA MET A 335 -3.23 -0.85 -13.41
C MET A 335 -2.25 -0.34 -14.47
N GLU A 336 -2.05 -1.08 -15.56
CA GLU A 336 -1.25 -0.63 -16.72
C GLU A 336 -1.75 0.71 -17.27
N GLU A 337 -3.07 0.80 -17.52
CA GLU A 337 -3.74 2.02 -18.01
C GLU A 337 -3.56 3.19 -17.04
N VAL A 338 -3.73 2.93 -15.74
CA VAL A 338 -3.61 3.94 -14.69
C VAL A 338 -2.17 4.47 -14.57
N ILE A 339 -1.16 3.60 -14.68
CA ILE A 339 0.25 4.03 -14.70
C ILE A 339 0.54 4.88 -15.94
N ARG A 340 0.10 4.41 -17.12
CA ARG A 340 0.32 5.06 -18.42
C ARG A 340 -0.22 6.48 -18.46
N LEU A 341 -1.41 6.69 -17.90
CA LEU A 341 -2.07 8.00 -17.93
C LEU A 341 -1.70 8.89 -16.72
N GLY A 342 -1.06 8.32 -15.70
CA GLY A 342 -0.76 8.99 -14.43
C GLY A 342 0.58 9.71 -14.35
N GLY A 343 1.31 9.85 -15.46
CA GLY A 343 2.59 10.57 -15.51
C GLY A 343 3.81 9.78 -15.02
N PHE A 344 3.69 8.44 -14.93
CA PHE A 344 4.79 7.53 -14.58
C PHE A 344 5.48 7.82 -13.24
N GLY A 345 4.74 8.12 -12.17
CA GLY A 345 5.32 8.07 -10.82
C GLY A 345 5.88 6.67 -10.53
N THR A 346 6.99 6.57 -9.78
CA THR A 346 7.49 5.26 -9.39
C THR A 346 6.47 4.56 -8.52
N SER A 347 6.20 3.29 -8.82
CA SER A 347 5.26 2.49 -8.04
C SER A 347 5.90 2.11 -6.71
N VAL A 348 5.83 3.03 -5.75
CA VAL A 348 6.24 2.89 -4.36
C VAL A 348 5.24 3.68 -3.51
N THR A 349 5.13 3.42 -2.21
CA THR A 349 4.17 4.13 -1.36
C THR A 349 4.44 5.64 -1.35
N PRO A 350 3.42 6.50 -1.52
CA PRO A 350 1.99 6.18 -1.60
C PRO A 350 1.46 5.91 -3.02
N VAL A 351 2.21 6.25 -4.07
CA VAL A 351 1.82 6.15 -5.49
C VAL A 351 1.36 4.76 -5.90
N SER A 352 2.04 3.69 -5.44
CA SER A 352 1.62 2.32 -5.74
C SER A 352 0.20 1.98 -5.22
N GLN A 353 -0.21 2.58 -4.10
CA GLN A 353 -1.56 2.44 -3.58
C GLN A 353 -2.55 3.25 -4.42
N PHE A 354 -2.17 4.45 -4.88
CA PHE A 354 -3.04 5.26 -5.75
C PHE A 354 -3.33 4.54 -7.06
N TYR A 355 -2.30 3.94 -7.67
CA TYR A 355 -2.44 3.12 -8.87
C TYR A 355 -3.35 1.91 -8.65
N PHE A 356 -3.09 1.14 -7.60
CA PHE A 356 -3.90 -0.04 -7.30
C PHE A 356 -5.36 0.32 -6.99
N GLN A 357 -5.59 1.35 -6.18
CA GLN A 357 -6.92 1.78 -5.78
C GLN A 357 -7.73 2.32 -6.97
N GLN A 358 -7.12 3.15 -7.83
CA GLN A 358 -7.79 3.60 -9.05
C GLN A 358 -8.08 2.42 -10.00
N ALA A 359 -7.15 1.48 -10.15
CA ALA A 359 -7.36 0.28 -10.95
C ALA A 359 -8.49 -0.62 -10.39
N TYR A 360 -8.58 -0.74 -9.06
CA TYR A 360 -9.65 -1.44 -8.38
C TYR A 360 -11.02 -0.79 -8.62
N LEU A 361 -11.09 0.55 -8.56
CA LEU A 361 -12.30 1.30 -8.91
C LEU A 361 -12.68 1.08 -10.39
N ASN A 362 -11.72 1.12 -11.30
CA ASN A 362 -11.96 0.84 -12.73
C ASN A 362 -12.53 -0.57 -12.94
N ALA A 363 -11.99 -1.57 -12.23
CA ALA A 363 -12.45 -2.96 -12.32
C ALA A 363 -13.83 -3.21 -11.70
N THR A 364 -14.18 -2.49 -10.64
CA THR A 364 -15.41 -2.75 -9.85
C THR A 364 -16.57 -1.83 -10.20
N GLN A 365 -16.31 -0.58 -10.57
CA GLN A 365 -17.33 0.44 -10.86
C GLN A 365 -17.37 0.85 -12.33
N GLY A 366 -16.38 0.44 -13.11
CA GLY A 366 -16.19 0.81 -14.50
C GLY A 366 -15.11 1.86 -14.67
N ARG A 367 -14.36 1.73 -15.76
CA ARG A 367 -13.18 2.53 -16.05
C ARG A 367 -13.47 4.04 -16.01
N TRP A 368 -12.68 4.77 -15.21
CA TRP A 368 -12.70 6.23 -15.05
C TRP A 368 -14.04 6.86 -14.65
N LYS A 369 -15.03 6.06 -14.20
CA LYS A 369 -16.31 6.62 -13.71
C LYS A 369 -16.13 7.37 -12.39
N LYS A 370 -15.33 6.82 -11.49
CA LYS A 370 -14.98 7.42 -10.21
C LYS A 370 -13.47 7.52 -10.11
N LEU A 371 -12.99 8.74 -9.89
CA LEU A 371 -11.59 9.00 -9.62
C LEU A 371 -11.29 8.77 -8.13
N ASN A 372 -10.19 8.07 -7.85
CA ASN A 372 -9.60 8.03 -6.53
C ASN A 372 -9.04 9.43 -6.20
N PRO A 373 -9.44 10.05 -5.08
CA PRO A 373 -9.01 11.41 -4.76
C PRO A 373 -7.50 11.59 -4.62
N GLN A 374 -6.79 10.59 -4.10
CA GLN A 374 -5.35 10.65 -3.91
C GLN A 374 -4.60 10.55 -5.25
N TYR A 375 -5.03 9.65 -6.14
CA TYR A 375 -4.57 9.61 -7.52
C TYR A 375 -4.85 10.95 -8.23
N GLY A 376 -6.04 11.51 -8.05
CA GLY A 376 -6.41 12.82 -8.57
C GLY A 376 -5.53 13.96 -8.08
N ASN A 377 -5.29 14.03 -6.78
CA ASN A 377 -4.38 15.01 -6.18
C ASN A 377 -2.95 14.85 -6.72
N MET A 378 -2.49 13.62 -6.98
CA MET A 378 -1.18 13.38 -7.60
C MET A 378 -1.13 13.92 -9.04
N VAL A 379 -2.10 13.58 -9.89
CA VAL A 379 -2.10 14.07 -11.29
C VAL A 379 -2.33 15.59 -11.40
N LEU A 380 -2.97 16.19 -10.39
CA LEU A 380 -3.15 17.64 -10.29
C LEU A 380 -1.92 18.37 -9.70
N GLY A 381 -0.88 17.66 -9.28
CA GLY A 381 0.38 18.23 -8.78
C GLY A 381 0.42 18.49 -7.27
N TYR A 382 -0.65 18.21 -6.52
CA TYR A 382 -0.69 18.40 -5.07
C TYR A 382 0.23 17.45 -4.30
N PHE A 383 0.76 16.38 -4.92
CA PHE A 383 1.78 15.50 -4.33
C PHE A 383 3.21 15.76 -4.81
N GLY A 384 3.40 16.75 -5.69
CA GLY A 384 4.66 16.97 -6.40
C GLY A 384 4.49 16.75 -7.90
N LYS A 385 5.60 16.91 -8.63
CA LYS A 385 5.63 16.77 -10.09
C LYS A 385 5.92 15.33 -10.46
N THR A 386 5.06 14.75 -11.28
CA THR A 386 5.29 13.45 -11.89
C THR A 386 6.47 13.50 -12.88
N PRO A 387 7.16 12.38 -13.14
CA PRO A 387 8.30 12.34 -14.07
C PRO A 387 8.00 12.89 -15.46
N VAL A 388 6.79 12.66 -15.96
CA VAL A 388 6.26 13.31 -17.16
C VAL A 388 4.85 13.86 -16.90
N PRO A 389 4.38 14.85 -17.69
CA PRO A 389 3.01 15.34 -17.56
C PRO A 389 1.99 14.19 -17.66
N PRO A 390 1.01 14.10 -16.73
CA PRO A 390 -0.09 13.15 -16.84
C PRO A 390 -0.96 13.44 -18.07
N ASP A 391 -1.80 12.47 -18.43
CA ASP A 391 -2.69 12.61 -19.58
C ASP A 391 -3.69 13.78 -19.40
N PRO A 392 -3.86 14.67 -20.40
CA PRO A 392 -4.75 15.83 -20.29
C PRO A 392 -6.20 15.50 -19.97
N GLU A 393 -6.73 14.37 -20.45
CA GLU A 393 -8.11 13.95 -20.17
C GLU A 393 -8.26 13.53 -18.70
N ILE A 394 -7.23 12.88 -18.14
CA ILE A 394 -7.21 12.50 -16.73
C ILE A 394 -7.03 13.72 -15.83
N ILE A 395 -6.22 14.70 -16.23
CA ILE A 395 -6.10 15.99 -15.51
C ILE A 395 -7.45 16.70 -15.48
N LYS A 396 -8.15 16.78 -16.62
CA LYS A 396 -9.48 17.39 -16.70
C LYS A 396 -10.48 16.67 -15.81
N LEU A 397 -10.53 15.33 -15.90
CA LEU A 397 -11.41 14.51 -15.07
C LEU A 397 -11.13 14.71 -13.57
N ALA A 398 -9.86 14.77 -13.19
CA ALA A 398 -9.46 14.98 -11.81
C ALA A 398 -9.87 16.37 -11.31
N SER A 399 -9.69 17.40 -12.13
CA SER A 399 -10.08 18.77 -11.79
C SER A 399 -11.59 18.88 -11.60
N GLU A 400 -12.38 18.29 -12.50
CA GLU A 400 -13.85 18.32 -12.46
C GLU A 400 -14.41 17.53 -11.27
N GLN A 401 -13.96 16.29 -11.04
CA GLN A 401 -14.51 15.45 -9.96
C GLN A 401 -14.07 15.89 -8.57
N LEU A 402 -12.86 16.46 -8.42
CA LEU A 402 -12.35 16.92 -7.13
C LEU A 402 -12.63 18.40 -6.87
N ASN A 403 -13.15 19.13 -7.87
CA ASN A 403 -13.35 20.58 -7.82
C ASN A 403 -12.06 21.30 -7.39
N LYS A 404 -10.93 20.94 -8.02
CA LYS A 404 -9.59 21.47 -7.73
C LYS A 404 -8.88 21.88 -9.02
N PRO A 405 -8.17 23.03 -9.04
CA PRO A 405 -7.33 23.39 -10.17
C PRO A 405 -6.07 22.52 -10.24
N VAL A 406 -5.36 22.61 -11.36
CA VAL A 406 -3.98 22.14 -11.44
C VAL A 406 -3.11 23.01 -10.51
N PHE A 407 -2.20 22.37 -9.78
CA PHE A 407 -1.29 22.99 -8.83
C PHE A 407 0.16 22.78 -9.26
N ASP A 408 0.94 23.86 -9.33
CA ASP A 408 2.35 23.85 -9.74
C ASP A 408 3.32 24.24 -8.61
N GLY A 409 2.79 24.62 -7.45
CA GLY A 409 3.54 25.04 -6.26
C GLY A 409 4.25 23.90 -5.54
N ASP A 410 4.75 24.21 -4.34
CA ASP A 410 5.33 23.22 -3.42
C ASP A 410 4.22 22.61 -2.54
N PRO A 411 4.07 21.28 -2.51
CA PRO A 411 3.09 20.61 -1.65
C PRO A 411 3.18 20.98 -0.16
N LEU A 412 4.35 21.38 0.33
CA LEU A 412 4.51 21.80 1.72
C LEU A 412 3.91 23.18 2.00
N ASP A 413 3.71 24.04 0.99
CA ASP A 413 3.25 25.43 1.19
C ASP A 413 1.76 25.54 1.46
N ILE A 414 1.01 24.46 1.24
CA ILE A 414 -0.43 24.39 1.47
C ILE A 414 -0.80 23.70 2.80
N LEU A 415 0.19 23.33 3.60
CA LEU A 415 0.00 22.66 4.89
C LEU A 415 0.14 23.67 6.04
N GLU A 416 -0.83 23.64 6.95
CA GLU A 416 -0.75 24.35 8.23
C GLU A 416 0.13 23.58 9.22
N ASP A 417 0.66 24.27 10.24
CA ASP A 417 1.49 23.66 11.29
C ASP A 417 0.78 22.48 11.97
N GLY A 418 1.48 21.35 12.08
CA GLY A 418 0.89 20.10 12.55
C GLY A 418 0.79 20.00 14.08
N ARG A 419 1.75 20.60 14.80
CA ARG A 419 1.84 20.51 16.26
C ARG A 419 0.61 21.08 16.97
N PRO A 420 0.12 22.31 16.66
CA PRO A 420 -1.07 22.85 17.33
C PRO A 420 -2.30 21.95 17.15
N ALA A 421 -2.50 21.39 15.95
CA ALA A 421 -3.61 20.49 15.67
C ALA A 421 -3.50 19.17 16.45
N ALA A 422 -2.30 18.59 16.54
CA ALA A 422 -2.03 17.38 17.32
C ALA A 422 -2.20 17.61 18.82
N GLU A 423 -1.67 18.71 19.37
CA GLU A 423 -1.80 19.08 20.78
C GLU A 423 -3.26 19.29 21.19
N LYS A 424 -4.04 19.96 20.34
CA LYS A 424 -5.49 20.12 20.55
C LYS A 424 -6.19 18.76 20.64
N LYS A 425 -5.93 17.83 19.71
CA LYS A 425 -6.52 16.48 19.74
C LYS A 425 -6.13 15.72 21.01
N LEU A 426 -4.88 15.84 21.47
CA LEU A 426 -4.43 15.23 22.72
C LEU A 426 -5.19 15.81 23.93
N GLN A 427 -5.35 17.14 23.99
CA GLN A 427 -6.10 17.81 25.05
C GLN A 427 -7.58 17.38 25.09
N GLU A 428 -8.23 17.33 23.92
CA GLU A 428 -9.64 16.90 23.79
C GLU A 428 -9.86 15.47 24.32
N HIS A 429 -8.84 14.62 24.21
CA HIS A 429 -8.89 13.22 24.65
C HIS A 429 -8.28 13.00 26.05
N GLY A 430 -7.85 14.06 26.74
CA GLY A 430 -7.22 13.99 28.06
C GLY A 430 -5.87 13.27 28.07
N LEU A 431 -5.15 13.28 26.94
CA LEU A 431 -3.88 12.58 26.75
C LEU A 431 -2.68 13.51 27.04
N PRO A 432 -1.56 12.98 27.56
CA PRO A 432 -0.36 13.76 27.80
C PRO A 432 0.19 14.39 26.51
N ILE A 433 0.61 15.66 26.60
CA ILE A 433 1.30 16.35 25.51
C ILE A 433 2.80 16.17 25.69
N ASN A 434 3.39 15.38 24.80
CA ASN A 434 4.83 15.24 24.63
C ASN A 434 5.13 14.98 23.15
N ASP A 435 6.40 15.07 22.77
CA ASP A 435 6.81 14.98 21.36
C ASP A 435 6.44 13.65 20.70
N GLU A 436 6.51 12.52 21.42
CA GLU A 436 6.11 11.21 20.89
C GLU A 436 4.60 11.16 20.62
N ASN A 437 3.78 11.60 21.56
CA ASN A 437 2.33 11.62 21.42
C ASN A 437 1.89 12.59 20.32
N VAL A 438 2.53 13.77 20.22
CA VAL A 438 2.29 14.73 19.13
C VAL A 438 2.59 14.07 17.78
N PHE A 439 3.76 13.41 17.67
CA PHE A 439 4.15 12.76 16.43
C PHE A 439 3.25 11.57 16.08
N ILE A 440 2.85 10.76 17.06
CA ILE A 440 1.88 9.66 16.90
C ILE A 440 0.56 10.22 16.35
N VAL A 441 0.00 11.26 16.94
CA VAL A 441 -1.27 11.83 16.48
C VAL A 441 -1.17 12.40 15.08
N SER A 442 -0.05 13.03 14.72
CA SER A 442 0.16 13.55 13.36
C SER A 442 0.29 12.45 12.30
N SER A 443 1.03 11.39 12.61
CA SER A 443 1.40 10.36 11.64
C SER A 443 0.44 9.16 11.56
N CYS A 444 -0.32 8.93 12.64
CA CYS A 444 -1.24 7.81 12.81
C CYS A 444 -2.71 8.24 12.94
N GLU A 445 -2.97 9.55 13.03
CA GLU A 445 -4.32 10.14 13.08
C GLU A 445 -5.21 9.48 14.15
N SER A 446 -6.45 9.10 13.81
CA SER A 446 -7.41 8.49 14.74
C SER A 446 -6.90 7.19 15.36
N LYS A 447 -6.18 6.37 14.59
CA LYS A 447 -5.58 5.12 15.09
C LYS A 447 -4.48 5.37 16.11
N GLY A 448 -3.77 6.50 16.00
CA GLY A 448 -2.82 6.96 17.01
C GLY A 448 -3.51 7.29 18.34
N ILE A 449 -4.64 8.00 18.29
CA ILE A 449 -5.45 8.29 19.48
C ILE A 449 -6.00 7.00 20.10
N ASP A 450 -6.54 6.08 19.29
CA ASP A 450 -7.03 4.79 19.78
C ASP A 450 -5.94 4.02 20.54
N PHE A 451 -4.72 3.99 20.03
CA PHE A 451 -3.57 3.39 20.71
C PHE A 451 -3.28 4.09 22.04
N LEU A 452 -3.17 5.42 22.05
CA LEU A 452 -2.86 6.19 23.26
C LEU A 452 -3.95 6.06 24.35
N GLN A 453 -5.19 5.80 23.96
CA GLN A 453 -6.30 5.54 24.87
C GLN A 453 -6.42 4.06 25.31
N GLY A 454 -5.55 3.17 24.84
CA GLY A 454 -5.61 1.73 25.11
C GLY A 454 -6.79 1.01 24.44
N LYS A 455 -7.35 1.60 23.37
CA LYS A 455 -8.47 1.06 22.58
C LYS A 455 -8.02 0.29 21.35
N ALA A 456 -6.77 0.44 20.93
CA ALA A 456 -6.21 -0.30 19.80
C ALA A 456 -6.27 -1.81 20.05
N LYS A 457 -6.65 -2.56 19.02
CA LYS A 457 -6.75 -4.03 19.07
C LYS A 457 -5.68 -4.65 18.20
N GLU A 458 -5.02 -5.67 18.75
CA GLU A 458 -4.09 -6.48 17.97
C GLU A 458 -4.82 -7.19 16.82
N SER A 459 -4.22 -7.18 15.64
CA SER A 459 -4.70 -7.85 14.43
C SER A 459 -3.57 -8.50 13.64
N ILE A 460 -2.62 -9.08 14.37
CA ILE A 460 -1.55 -9.93 13.82
C ILE A 460 -2.16 -11.20 13.25
N ARG A 461 -1.71 -11.59 12.05
CA ARG A 461 -2.24 -12.78 11.36
C ARG A 461 -1.43 -14.01 11.73
N ARG A 462 -1.90 -14.74 12.73
CA ARG A 462 -1.37 -16.06 13.11
C ARG A 462 -2.03 -17.17 12.28
N LYS A 463 -1.33 -18.29 12.09
CA LYS A 463 -1.85 -19.48 11.39
C LYS A 463 -3.16 -19.98 11.99
N THR A 464 -3.20 -20.07 13.32
CA THR A 464 -4.38 -20.50 14.09
C THR A 464 -5.63 -19.66 13.82
N VAL A 465 -5.47 -18.34 13.67
CA VAL A 465 -6.57 -17.40 13.42
C VAL A 465 -7.10 -17.56 11.98
N GLU A 466 -6.21 -17.69 11.00
CA GLU A 466 -6.60 -17.83 9.59
C GLU A 466 -7.21 -19.21 9.30
N GLU A 467 -6.75 -20.27 9.97
CA GLU A 467 -7.38 -21.59 9.94
C GLU A 467 -8.81 -21.56 10.50
N ALA A 468 -9.03 -20.86 11.63
CA ALA A 468 -10.35 -20.69 12.21
C ALA A 468 -11.31 -19.89 11.30
N LYS A 469 -10.82 -18.85 10.61
CA LYS A 469 -11.60 -18.12 9.59
C LYS A 469 -11.98 -19.02 8.41
N THR A 470 -11.04 -19.82 7.91
CA THR A 470 -11.26 -20.73 6.79
C THR A 470 -12.28 -21.82 7.15
N GLN A 471 -12.24 -22.32 8.39
CA GLN A 471 -13.24 -23.28 8.89
C GLN A 471 -14.62 -22.63 9.02
N LYS A 472 -14.72 -21.40 9.56
CA LYS A 472 -15.99 -20.67 9.60
C LYS A 472 -16.54 -20.37 8.21
N ALA A 473 -15.70 -20.02 7.23
CA ALA A 473 -16.10 -19.79 5.85
C ALA A 473 -16.55 -21.07 5.13
N LYS A 474 -15.98 -22.23 5.48
CA LYS A 474 -16.44 -23.54 4.98
C LYS A 474 -17.76 -24.01 5.61
N VAL A 475 -18.02 -23.63 6.87
CA VAL A 475 -19.28 -23.93 7.57
C VAL A 475 -20.39 -22.96 7.15
N ALA A 476 -20.03 -21.71 6.83
CA ALA A 476 -20.90 -20.77 6.14
C ALA A 476 -20.99 -21.14 4.64
N VAL A 477 -21.64 -22.26 4.33
CA VAL A 477 -22.23 -22.45 3.00
C VAL A 477 -23.06 -21.21 2.74
N PRO A 478 -22.87 -20.49 1.61
CA PRO A 478 -23.76 -19.38 1.31
C PRO A 478 -25.16 -19.96 1.36
N ALA A 479 -26.04 -19.38 2.18
CA ALA A 479 -27.46 -19.60 2.02
C ALA A 479 -27.72 -19.45 0.51
N PRO A 480 -28.38 -20.41 -0.15
CA PRO A 480 -28.61 -20.32 -1.58
C PRO A 480 -29.11 -18.91 -1.84
N ARG A 481 -28.34 -18.17 -2.65
CA ARG A 481 -28.72 -16.84 -3.15
C ARG A 481 -30.22 -16.97 -3.44
N PRO A 482 -31.11 -16.12 -2.89
CA PRO A 482 -32.53 -16.25 -3.16
C PRO A 482 -32.65 -16.40 -4.67
N ALA A 483 -33.17 -17.55 -5.10
CA ALA A 483 -33.19 -17.93 -6.49
C ALA A 483 -33.69 -16.73 -7.27
N ALA A 484 -32.92 -16.32 -8.28
CA ALA A 484 -33.33 -15.27 -9.17
C ALA A 484 -34.77 -15.60 -9.59
N MET A 485 -35.69 -14.70 -9.22
CA MET A 485 -37.10 -14.57 -9.60
C MET A 485 -37.71 -15.80 -10.27
N GLY A 486 -38.80 -16.31 -9.68
CA GLY A 486 -39.68 -17.33 -10.26
C GLY A 486 -40.13 -17.04 -11.71
N PRO A 487 -40.88 -17.96 -12.33
CA PRO A 487 -41.14 -18.01 -13.77
C PRO A 487 -41.40 -16.62 -14.36
N ARG A 488 -40.61 -16.27 -15.40
CA ARG A 488 -40.70 -14.97 -16.07
C ARG A 488 -41.29 -15.13 -17.45
N ASP A 489 -42.17 -14.20 -17.77
CA ASP A 489 -42.91 -14.15 -19.02
C ASP A 489 -42.30 -13.06 -19.87
N TYR A 490 -41.70 -13.45 -20.98
CA TYR A 490 -41.11 -12.52 -21.93
C TYR A 490 -42.02 -12.38 -23.13
N THR A 491 -42.28 -11.16 -23.57
CA THR A 491 -42.87 -10.93 -24.90
C THR A 491 -41.73 -10.64 -25.87
N ILE A 492 -41.45 -11.57 -26.78
CA ILE A 492 -40.38 -11.48 -27.76
C ILE A 492 -41.01 -11.22 -29.12
N THR A 493 -40.54 -10.23 -29.86
CA THR A 493 -41.06 -9.92 -31.19
C THR A 493 -40.06 -10.41 -32.24
N VAL A 494 -40.52 -11.31 -33.13
CA VAL A 494 -39.73 -11.84 -34.26
C VAL A 494 -40.57 -11.63 -35.52
N ASP A 495 -39.98 -11.01 -36.54
CA ASP A 495 -40.65 -10.66 -37.82
C ASP A 495 -41.99 -9.91 -37.64
N GLY A 496 -42.06 -9.01 -36.67
CA GLY A 496 -43.23 -8.17 -36.40
C GLY A 496 -44.40 -8.88 -35.71
N LYS A 497 -44.25 -10.15 -35.31
CA LYS A 497 -45.20 -10.85 -34.44
C LYS A 497 -44.64 -11.03 -33.04
N ALA A 498 -45.44 -10.67 -32.05
CA ALA A 498 -45.11 -10.82 -30.63
C ALA A 498 -45.49 -12.24 -30.16
N TYR A 499 -44.57 -12.89 -29.47
CA TYR A 499 -44.71 -14.21 -28.86
C TYR A 499 -44.49 -14.10 -27.36
N GLN A 500 -45.36 -14.71 -26.56
CA GLN A 500 -45.13 -14.85 -25.12
C GLN A 500 -44.40 -16.15 -24.82
N VAL A 501 -43.28 -16.04 -24.10
CA VAL A 501 -42.40 -17.13 -23.74
C VAL A 501 -42.29 -17.20 -22.22
N HIS A 502 -42.80 -18.29 -21.66
CA HIS A 502 -42.61 -18.66 -20.26
C HIS A 502 -41.28 -19.44 -20.13
N VAL A 503 -40.39 -18.99 -19.24
CA VAL A 503 -39.13 -19.70 -18.95
C VAL A 503 -39.15 -20.21 -17.51
N ALA A 504 -38.98 -21.53 -17.35
CA ALA A 504 -38.84 -22.22 -16.06
C ALA A 504 -37.56 -23.10 -16.07
N GLU A 505 -36.90 -23.25 -14.92
CA GLU A 505 -35.68 -24.07 -14.80
C GLU A 505 -35.98 -25.57 -14.71
N GLY A 506 -35.32 -26.36 -15.55
CA GLY A 506 -35.33 -27.82 -15.55
C GLY A 506 -35.43 -28.37 -16.96
N GLY A 507 -34.51 -29.26 -17.34
CA GLY A 507 -34.33 -29.77 -18.72
C GLY A 507 -35.48 -30.61 -19.28
N ALA A 508 -36.61 -29.96 -19.58
CA ALA A 508 -37.69 -30.51 -20.37
C ALA A 508 -37.95 -29.60 -21.59
N THR A 509 -38.19 -30.23 -22.75
CA THR A 509 -38.43 -29.58 -24.04
C THR A 509 -39.60 -28.58 -23.97
N PRO A 510 -39.45 -27.35 -24.51
CA PRO A 510 -40.52 -26.36 -24.44
C PRO A 510 -41.68 -26.73 -25.36
N VAL A 511 -42.90 -26.68 -24.83
CA VAL A 511 -44.15 -26.81 -25.60
C VAL A 511 -44.65 -25.41 -25.93
N VAL A 512 -44.72 -25.08 -27.22
CA VAL A 512 -45.29 -23.82 -27.71
C VAL A 512 -46.81 -23.97 -27.79
N GLN A 513 -47.55 -23.20 -26.99
CA GLN A 513 -48.99 -23.01 -27.15
C GLN A 513 -49.26 -21.62 -27.72
N THR A 514 -49.91 -21.56 -28.88
CA THR A 514 -50.39 -20.31 -29.48
C THR A 514 -51.82 -20.04 -29.03
N THR A 515 -52.07 -18.87 -28.44
CA THR A 515 -53.42 -18.34 -28.26
C THR A 515 -53.53 -16.92 -28.83
N SER A 516 -54.59 -16.70 -29.61
CA SER A 516 -54.97 -15.41 -30.21
C SER A 516 -55.63 -14.50 -29.16
N PRO A 517 -55.57 -13.16 -29.31
CA PRO A 517 -56.08 -12.24 -28.30
C PRO A 517 -57.59 -11.99 -28.43
N ALA A 518 -58.26 -11.83 -27.29
CA ALA A 518 -59.57 -11.19 -27.19
C ALA A 518 -59.53 -10.13 -26.06
N PRO A 519 -60.20 -8.97 -26.23
CA PRO A 519 -60.05 -7.84 -25.32
C PRO A 519 -61.15 -7.83 -24.25
N THR A 520 -60.79 -7.62 -23.00
CA THR A 520 -61.72 -7.11 -21.99
C THR A 520 -60.99 -6.23 -20.97
N THR A 521 -61.32 -4.95 -21.01
CA THR A 521 -61.03 -3.92 -20.02
C THR A 521 -61.89 -4.08 -18.77
N GLN A 522 -61.27 -4.16 -17.60
CA GLN A 522 -61.89 -3.78 -16.32
C GLN A 522 -60.87 -3.04 -15.43
N PRO A 523 -61.27 -2.00 -14.67
CA PRO A 523 -60.34 -1.11 -13.97
C PRO A 523 -59.88 -1.70 -12.64
N ALA A 524 -58.58 -1.56 -12.35
CA ALA A 524 -57.99 -1.92 -11.06
C ALA A 524 -58.45 -0.95 -9.95
N PRO A 525 -58.62 -1.43 -8.70
CA PRO A 525 -58.89 -0.57 -7.55
C PRO A 525 -57.68 0.27 -7.17
N THR A 526 -57.95 1.52 -6.81
CA THR A 526 -57.00 2.54 -6.39
C THR A 526 -56.18 2.08 -5.19
N LEU A 527 -54.87 1.90 -5.38
CA LEU A 527 -53.91 1.70 -4.30
C LEU A 527 -53.75 3.01 -3.51
N ALA A 528 -53.83 2.90 -2.18
CA ALA A 528 -53.47 3.95 -1.23
C ALA A 528 -51.98 4.36 -1.42
N PRO A 529 -51.57 5.57 -1.01
CA PRO A 529 -50.21 6.03 -1.20
C PRO A 529 -49.26 5.17 -0.37
N SER A 530 -48.38 4.42 -1.02
CA SER A 530 -47.29 3.72 -0.35
C SER A 530 -46.29 4.75 0.17
N THR A 531 -46.10 4.79 1.49
CA THR A 531 -44.86 5.28 2.11
C THR A 531 -43.69 4.51 1.50
N ALA A 532 -42.99 5.12 0.54
CA ALA A 532 -41.87 4.47 -0.12
C ALA A 532 -40.68 4.46 0.84
N ASN A 533 -40.51 3.37 1.57
CA ASN A 533 -39.27 3.11 2.30
C ASN A 533 -38.16 2.86 1.26
N GLN A 534 -37.14 3.70 1.27
CA GLN A 534 -35.99 3.62 0.37
C GLN A 534 -34.85 2.89 1.06
N VAL A 535 -34.43 1.74 0.51
CA VAL A 535 -33.26 1.01 0.98
C VAL A 535 -32.01 1.63 0.36
N VAL A 536 -31.03 1.94 1.20
CA VAL A 536 -29.70 2.37 0.78
C VAL A 536 -28.80 1.12 0.77
N GLU A 537 -28.27 0.77 -0.39
CA GLU A 537 -27.41 -0.39 -0.60
C GLU A 537 -25.92 -0.04 -0.61
N ALA A 538 -25.08 -1.01 -0.29
CA ALA A 538 -23.63 -0.88 -0.35
C ALA A 538 -23.16 -0.71 -1.80
N PRO A 539 -22.47 0.40 -2.16
CA PRO A 539 -22.03 0.65 -3.53
C PRO A 539 -20.86 -0.25 -3.95
N THR A 540 -20.07 -0.73 -3.00
CA THR A 540 -18.90 -1.61 -3.21
C THR A 540 -18.73 -2.56 -2.04
N PRO A 541 -18.06 -3.72 -2.23
CA PRO A 541 -17.66 -4.55 -1.11
C PRO A 541 -16.69 -3.81 -0.18
N GLY A 542 -16.85 -3.95 1.13
CA GLY A 542 -16.03 -3.25 2.13
C GLY A 542 -16.48 -3.52 3.56
N ASN A 543 -15.81 -2.89 4.52
CA ASN A 543 -16.14 -2.95 5.94
C ASN A 543 -16.85 -1.67 6.39
N ILE A 544 -17.78 -1.75 7.34
CA ILE A 544 -18.39 -0.57 7.94
C ILE A 544 -17.42 0.03 8.96
N LEU A 545 -16.83 1.19 8.63
CA LEU A 545 -15.86 1.86 9.50
C LEU A 545 -16.54 2.59 10.66
N ARG A 546 -17.64 3.30 10.37
CA ARG A 546 -18.45 4.00 11.38
C ARG A 546 -19.83 4.34 10.81
N LEU A 547 -20.80 4.46 11.71
CA LEU A 547 -22.15 4.95 11.43
C LEU A 547 -22.24 6.41 11.87
N GLU A 548 -22.69 7.30 10.99
CA GLU A 548 -22.89 8.73 11.29
C GLU A 548 -24.33 9.04 11.72
N VAL A 549 -25.24 8.06 11.59
CA VAL A 549 -26.66 8.18 11.92
C VAL A 549 -27.14 7.02 12.78
N LYS A 550 -28.26 7.24 13.47
CA LYS A 550 -28.96 6.26 14.29
C LYS A 550 -30.40 6.08 13.79
N VAL A 551 -31.00 4.94 14.13
CA VAL A 551 -32.44 4.72 13.89
C VAL A 551 -33.24 5.84 14.57
N GLY A 552 -34.09 6.50 13.79
CA GLY A 552 -34.91 7.62 14.23
C GLY A 552 -34.38 9.00 13.83
N ASP A 553 -33.14 9.11 13.36
CA ASP A 553 -32.56 10.39 12.95
C ASP A 553 -33.22 10.91 11.66
N GLN A 554 -33.42 12.22 11.58
CA GLN A 554 -33.84 12.90 10.34
C GLN A 554 -32.59 13.23 9.53
N VAL A 555 -32.59 12.85 8.26
CA VAL A 555 -31.47 13.08 7.33
C VAL A 555 -31.91 13.95 6.15
N SER A 556 -31.00 14.79 5.67
CA SER A 556 -31.18 15.56 4.44
C SER A 556 -30.63 14.79 3.24
N GLU A 557 -31.10 15.12 2.04
CA GLU A 557 -30.48 14.65 0.80
C GLU A 557 -28.98 15.01 0.79
N ASN A 558 -28.14 14.10 0.32
CA ASN A 558 -26.68 14.18 0.31
C ASN A 558 -25.98 14.22 1.69
N GLN A 559 -26.71 14.06 2.80
CA GLN A 559 -26.10 13.90 4.12
C GLN A 559 -25.35 12.56 4.21
N THR A 560 -24.15 12.57 4.80
CA THR A 560 -23.39 11.34 5.07
C THR A 560 -24.12 10.48 6.10
N LEU A 561 -24.37 9.22 5.74
CA LEU A 561 -25.10 8.25 6.56
C LEU A 561 -24.13 7.36 7.34
N LEU A 562 -23.13 6.83 6.64
CA LEU A 562 -22.08 6.00 7.22
C LEU A 562 -20.83 6.09 6.36
N VAL A 563 -19.72 5.58 6.89
CA VAL A 563 -18.45 5.50 6.18
C VAL A 563 -18.04 4.04 6.07
N MET A 564 -17.78 3.61 4.84
CA MET A 564 -17.23 2.29 4.52
C MET A 564 -15.73 2.39 4.29
N GLU A 565 -14.98 1.35 4.63
CA GLU A 565 -13.58 1.19 4.31
C GLU A 565 -13.39 0.01 3.34
N ALA A 566 -12.78 0.25 2.19
CA ALA A 566 -12.34 -0.79 1.27
C ALA A 566 -10.98 -0.43 0.68
N MET A 567 -10.03 -1.36 0.65
CA MET A 567 -8.67 -1.12 0.12
C MET A 567 -7.99 0.12 0.75
N LYS A 568 -8.22 0.39 2.04
CA LYS A 568 -7.74 1.57 2.81
C LYS A 568 -8.29 2.91 2.29
N MET A 569 -9.35 2.87 1.48
CA MET A 569 -10.12 4.03 1.10
C MET A 569 -11.36 4.10 1.98
N GLU A 570 -11.54 5.25 2.63
CA GLU A 570 -12.83 5.62 3.20
C GLU A 570 -13.75 6.12 2.09
N SER A 571 -14.97 5.58 2.03
CA SER A 571 -16.03 6.08 1.15
C SER A 571 -17.26 6.39 1.99
N GLU A 572 -17.70 7.64 1.91
CA GLU A 572 -18.98 8.06 2.47
C GLU A 572 -20.13 7.46 1.66
N VAL A 573 -21.11 6.91 2.35
CA VAL A 573 -22.42 6.58 1.78
C VAL A 573 -23.36 7.71 2.13
N LYS A 574 -23.87 8.42 1.13
CA LYS A 574 -24.72 9.60 1.29
C LYS A 574 -26.19 9.27 1.07
N SER A 575 -27.06 10.04 1.72
CA SER A 575 -28.50 9.89 1.61
C SER A 575 -29.00 10.28 0.22
N PRO A 576 -29.70 9.39 -0.51
CA PRO A 576 -30.27 9.71 -1.82
C PRO A 576 -31.48 10.65 -1.76
N ALA A 577 -32.09 10.81 -0.58
CA ALA A 577 -33.25 11.68 -0.35
C ALA A 577 -33.27 12.16 1.11
N ALA A 578 -34.06 13.19 1.40
CA ALA A 578 -34.37 13.57 2.77
C ALA A 578 -35.43 12.61 3.36
N GLY A 579 -35.32 12.28 4.64
CA GLY A 579 -36.26 11.36 5.30
C GLY A 579 -35.81 11.00 6.71
N LYS A 580 -36.46 9.99 7.30
CA LYS A 580 -36.13 9.47 8.63
C LYS A 580 -35.53 8.08 8.53
N ILE A 581 -34.44 7.81 9.26
CA ILE A 581 -33.84 6.48 9.31
C ILE A 581 -34.78 5.54 10.06
N SER A 582 -35.32 4.53 9.37
CA SER A 582 -36.24 3.57 9.96
C SER A 582 -35.52 2.33 10.50
N GLU A 583 -34.48 1.86 9.81
CA GLU A 583 -33.74 0.63 10.15
C GLU A 583 -32.26 0.75 9.77
N LEU A 584 -31.39 0.14 10.57
CA LEU A 584 -29.97 -0.09 10.27
C LEU A 584 -29.75 -1.60 10.14
N HIS A 585 -29.25 -2.06 8.99
CA HIS A 585 -29.00 -3.48 8.69
C HIS A 585 -27.58 -3.93 9.03
N VAL A 586 -26.73 -2.99 9.41
CA VAL A 586 -25.29 -3.20 9.63
C VAL A 586 -24.81 -2.53 10.91
N SER A 587 -23.73 -3.07 11.47
CA SER A 587 -23.00 -2.55 12.62
C SER A 587 -21.57 -2.17 12.25
N THR A 588 -20.95 -1.29 13.04
CA THR A 588 -19.53 -0.96 12.92
C THR A 588 -18.68 -2.23 12.99
N GLY A 589 -17.84 -2.44 11.98
CA GLY A 589 -16.97 -3.62 11.83
C GLY A 589 -17.53 -4.72 10.93
N ASP A 590 -18.79 -4.64 10.50
CA ASP A 590 -19.38 -5.62 9.59
C ASP A 590 -18.76 -5.53 8.19
N THR A 591 -18.63 -6.67 7.51
CA THR A 591 -18.22 -6.76 6.11
C THR A 591 -19.46 -6.92 5.23
N VAL A 592 -19.57 -6.09 4.20
CA VAL A 592 -20.70 -6.08 3.25
C VAL A 592 -20.25 -6.30 1.82
N GLN A 593 -21.14 -6.84 0.99
CA GLN A 593 -20.98 -6.98 -0.47
C GLN A 593 -21.73 -5.87 -1.22
N ALA A 594 -21.32 -5.62 -2.47
CA ALA A 594 -22.05 -4.67 -3.31
C ALA A 594 -23.51 -5.09 -3.50
N GLY A 595 -24.43 -4.15 -3.30
CA GLY A 595 -25.88 -4.37 -3.35
C GLY A 595 -26.50 -4.89 -2.05
N GLU A 596 -25.73 -5.14 -0.99
CA GLU A 596 -26.31 -5.49 0.31
C GLU A 596 -26.95 -4.28 0.99
N PRO A 597 -28.12 -4.45 1.64
CA PRO A 597 -28.81 -3.36 2.30
C PRO A 597 -28.00 -2.85 3.49
N LEU A 598 -27.79 -1.54 3.58
CA LEU A 598 -27.10 -0.87 4.67
C LEU A 598 -28.09 -0.31 5.69
N LEU A 599 -29.05 0.47 5.20
CA LEU A 599 -30.10 1.08 6.03
C LEU A 599 -31.35 1.39 5.20
N THR A 600 -32.45 1.70 5.88
CA THR A 600 -33.73 2.08 5.27
C THR A 600 -34.11 3.49 5.69
N ILE A 601 -34.52 4.32 4.71
CA ILE A 601 -35.06 5.67 4.91
C ILE A 601 -36.56 5.63 4.66
N SER A 602 -37.36 6.01 5.66
CA SER A 602 -38.80 6.24 5.51
C SER A 602 -39.07 7.72 5.25
N ASN A 603 -39.91 8.03 4.26
CA ASN A 603 -40.39 9.40 4.01
C ASN A 603 -41.45 9.85 5.01
#